data_AF-A0A536PTT4-F1
#
_entry.id   AF-A0A536PTT4-F1
#
_cell.length_a   1.000
_cell.length_b   1.000
_cell.length_c   1.000
_cell.angle_alpha   90.00
_cell.angle_beta   90.00
_cell.angle_gamma   90.00
#
_symmetry.space_group_name_H-M   'P 1'
#
loop_
_entity.id
_entity.type
_entity.pdbx_description
1 polymer ?
#
loop_
_entity_poly.entity_id
_entity_poly.type
_entity_poly.pdbx_seq_one_letter_code
_entity_poly.pdbx_strand_id
1 'polypeptide(L)'
;MPPVRPDLAGVVAQTRAGEVEGLISEGVTAFKGIPYAAPPFGSNRFRPPQPPKSWIGVRPAHEYGVVPPQSPYPEPFRHMLGDAGTAGEDCLNLNVWTPDPGAHGLPVVVWIHGGAFLRGSGAIPVYDGSRFARDGVVCVTINYRLGAEGFLWLDDRISNLGLLDQLAALGWVQENISAFGGDPGNVTVFGESAGAFSVASLIAIRESSGLFRRAILQSGAGHHVISTSTAKRISAMFCELLGVPQNAAAVAAIPLDRFVEAQAELDLERAKNPEPGRWGEVAVNGMLFEPVIDGEMLGARPIDSI
;
A
#
# COMPACT_ATOMS: atom_id res chain seq x y z
N MET A 1 -16.26 30.37 -22.86
CA MET A 1 -16.58 28.94 -23.06
C MET A 1 -15.64 28.15 -22.17
N PRO A 2 -16.12 27.18 -21.38
CA PRO A 2 -15.20 26.21 -20.77
C PRO A 2 -14.47 25.46 -21.91
N PRO A 3 -13.20 25.10 -21.73
CA PRO A 3 -12.49 24.31 -22.73
C PRO A 3 -13.24 22.99 -22.93
N VAL A 4 -13.51 22.66 -24.19
CA VAL A 4 -14.06 21.37 -24.61
C VAL A 4 -13.15 20.31 -24.03
N ARG A 5 -13.66 19.48 -23.10
CA ARG A 5 -12.92 18.33 -22.59
C ARG A 5 -12.60 17.46 -23.81
N PRO A 6 -11.34 17.12 -24.09
CA PRO A 6 -11.03 16.15 -25.14
C PRO A 6 -11.83 14.87 -24.85
N ASP A 7 -12.41 14.29 -25.90
CA ASP A 7 -13.40 13.21 -25.84
C ASP A 7 -12.97 12.08 -24.87
N LEU A 8 -13.51 12.10 -23.65
CA LEU A 8 -13.33 11.04 -22.66
C LEU A 8 -14.29 9.90 -23.04
N ALA A 9 -13.86 9.01 -23.93
CA ALA A 9 -14.59 7.78 -24.18
C ALA A 9 -14.39 6.83 -22.98
N GLY A 10 -15.50 6.30 -22.45
CA GLY A 10 -15.48 5.27 -21.43
C GLY A 10 -15.04 3.93 -22.02
N VAL A 11 -14.11 3.25 -21.36
CA VAL A 11 -13.62 1.92 -21.77
C VAL A 11 -13.83 0.94 -20.64
N VAL A 12 -14.47 -0.19 -20.95
CA VAL A 12 -14.80 -1.21 -19.95
C VAL A 12 -13.76 -2.32 -19.95
N ALA A 13 -13.28 -2.70 -18.77
CA ALA A 13 -12.46 -3.88 -18.53
C ALA A 13 -13.15 -4.82 -17.54
N GLN A 14 -13.12 -6.13 -17.83
CA GLN A 14 -13.70 -7.15 -16.97
C GLN A 14 -12.67 -7.62 -15.93
N THR A 15 -12.95 -7.38 -14.65
CA THR A 15 -12.21 -7.99 -13.53
C THR A 15 -12.97 -9.19 -12.98
N ARG A 16 -12.36 -10.00 -12.11
CA ARG A 16 -13.05 -11.09 -11.40
C ARG A 16 -14.17 -10.61 -10.48
N ALA A 17 -14.06 -9.40 -9.94
CA ALA A 17 -15.06 -8.82 -9.04
C ALA A 17 -16.21 -8.11 -9.80
N GLY A 18 -15.98 -7.71 -11.05
CA GLY A 18 -16.98 -7.05 -11.90
C GLY A 18 -16.34 -6.16 -12.96
N GLU A 19 -17.18 -5.52 -13.76
CA GLU A 19 -16.74 -4.60 -14.82
C GLU A 19 -16.34 -3.24 -14.23
N VAL A 20 -15.27 -2.65 -14.75
CA VAL A 20 -14.82 -1.29 -14.42
C VAL A 20 -14.73 -0.44 -15.67
N GLU A 21 -15.16 0.83 -15.60
CA GLU A 21 -15.05 1.80 -16.68
C GLU A 21 -13.92 2.79 -16.39
N GLY A 22 -12.93 2.82 -17.26
CA GLY A 22 -11.84 3.79 -17.26
C GLY A 22 -12.07 4.90 -18.27
N LEU A 23 -11.16 5.89 -18.26
CA LEU A 23 -11.19 7.02 -19.17
C LEU A 23 -9.97 7.02 -20.09
N ILE A 24 -10.19 7.29 -21.37
CA ILE A 24 -9.10 7.58 -22.31
C ILE A 24 -8.72 9.05 -22.19
N SER A 25 -7.43 9.33 -22.04
CA SER A 25 -6.88 10.68 -22.11
C SER A 25 -5.49 10.63 -22.76
N GLU A 26 -5.22 11.51 -23.72
CA GLU A 26 -3.91 11.63 -24.40
C GLU A 26 -3.35 10.30 -24.94
N GLY A 27 -4.24 9.40 -25.41
CA GLY A 27 -3.87 8.11 -25.99
C GLY A 27 -3.53 7.01 -24.98
N VAL A 28 -3.81 7.22 -23.69
CA VAL A 28 -3.72 6.19 -22.65
C VAL A 28 -5.06 5.98 -21.97
N THR A 29 -5.35 4.75 -21.52
CA THR A 29 -6.54 4.45 -20.73
C THR A 29 -6.16 4.37 -19.25
N ALA A 30 -6.87 5.10 -18.39
CA ALA A 30 -6.68 5.07 -16.94
C ALA A 30 -7.92 4.55 -16.23
N PHE A 31 -7.72 3.64 -15.29
CA PHE A 31 -8.72 3.11 -14.37
C PHE A 31 -8.23 3.37 -12.94
N LYS A 32 -8.99 4.11 -12.14
CA LYS A 32 -8.57 4.62 -10.83
C LYS A 32 -9.54 4.16 -9.73
N GLY A 33 -9.00 3.93 -8.54
CA GLY A 33 -9.79 3.55 -7.36
C GLY A 33 -10.45 2.18 -7.44
N ILE A 34 -9.84 1.21 -8.14
CA ILE A 34 -10.36 -0.16 -8.23
C ILE A 34 -10.06 -0.88 -6.90
N PRO A 35 -11.07 -1.43 -6.19
CA PRO A 35 -10.82 -2.19 -4.97
C PRO A 35 -10.16 -3.53 -5.30
N TYR A 36 -9.01 -3.82 -4.70
CA TYR A 36 -8.37 -5.14 -4.79
C TYR A 36 -8.67 -6.02 -3.56
N ALA A 37 -9.20 -5.42 -2.49
CA ALA A 37 -9.65 -6.09 -1.28
C ALA A 37 -10.90 -5.38 -0.71
N ALA A 38 -11.61 -6.03 0.21
CA ALA A 38 -12.67 -5.39 0.98
C ALA A 38 -12.10 -4.33 1.93
N PRO A 39 -12.89 -3.30 2.33
CA PRO A 39 -12.46 -2.31 3.32
C PRO A 39 -11.88 -2.98 4.57
N PRO A 40 -10.67 -2.64 5.01
CA PRO A 40 -9.99 -3.32 6.11
C PRO A 40 -10.33 -2.71 7.48
N PHE A 41 -11.52 -2.12 7.61
CA PHE A 41 -12.03 -1.53 8.85
C PHE A 41 -13.35 -2.20 9.26
N GLY A 42 -13.99 -1.70 10.32
CA GLY A 42 -15.14 -2.35 10.92
C GLY A 42 -14.80 -3.77 11.38
N SER A 43 -15.54 -4.77 10.91
CA SER A 43 -15.29 -6.19 11.24
C SER A 43 -13.98 -6.74 10.66
N ASN A 44 -13.34 -6.03 9.73
CA ASN A 44 -12.06 -6.42 9.12
C ASN A 44 -10.84 -5.71 9.74
N ARG A 45 -11.03 -4.76 10.67
CA ARG A 45 -9.92 -4.03 11.29
C ARG A 45 -8.98 -4.99 12.01
N PHE A 46 -7.68 -4.82 11.77
CA PHE A 46 -6.60 -5.71 12.25
C PHE A 46 -6.72 -7.18 11.80
N ARG A 47 -7.35 -7.45 10.65
CA ARG A 47 -7.39 -8.78 10.02
C ARG A 47 -6.67 -8.79 8.67
N PRO A 48 -6.24 -9.96 8.17
CA PRO A 48 -5.75 -10.09 6.80
C PRO A 48 -6.77 -9.55 5.78
N PRO A 49 -6.30 -8.97 4.66
CA PRO A 49 -7.20 -8.45 3.63
C PRO A 49 -8.14 -9.56 3.15
N GLN A 50 -9.42 -9.20 3.01
CA GLN A 50 -10.45 -10.11 2.50
C GLN A 50 -10.73 -9.79 1.02
N PRO A 51 -11.16 -10.76 0.20
CA PRO A 51 -11.53 -10.49 -1.18
C PRO A 51 -12.58 -9.36 -1.30
N PRO A 52 -12.51 -8.51 -2.33
CA PRO A 52 -13.51 -7.47 -2.54
C PRO A 52 -14.86 -8.11 -2.84
N LYS A 53 -15.94 -7.46 -2.42
CA LYS A 53 -17.30 -7.90 -2.76
C LYS A 53 -17.52 -7.70 -4.27
N SER A 54 -17.92 -8.76 -4.97
CA SER A 54 -18.30 -8.64 -6.38
C SER A 54 -19.51 -7.72 -6.57
N TRP A 55 -19.57 -7.05 -7.73
CA TRP A 55 -20.68 -6.19 -8.12
C TRP A 55 -21.27 -6.61 -9.47
N ILE A 56 -22.49 -6.17 -9.73
CA ILE A 56 -23.19 -6.34 -11.00
C ILE A 56 -23.20 -5.00 -11.72
N GLY A 57 -22.97 -5.03 -13.04
CA GLY A 57 -22.88 -3.84 -13.87
C GLY A 57 -21.49 -3.22 -13.84
N VAL A 58 -21.40 -2.02 -14.42
CA VAL A 58 -20.14 -1.31 -14.65
C VAL A 58 -19.89 -0.31 -13.52
N ARG A 59 -18.76 -0.46 -12.83
CA ARG A 59 -18.31 0.49 -11.79
C ARG A 59 -17.44 1.59 -12.42
N PRO A 60 -17.77 2.88 -12.25
CA PRO A 60 -16.89 3.96 -12.68
C PRO A 60 -15.54 3.92 -11.94
N ALA A 61 -14.45 3.93 -12.69
CA ALA A 61 -13.07 3.97 -12.20
C ALA A 61 -12.37 5.24 -12.74
N HIS A 62 -13.05 6.38 -12.64
CA HIS A 62 -12.61 7.65 -13.24
C HIS A 62 -11.74 8.49 -12.28
N GLU A 63 -11.92 8.28 -10.98
CA GLU A 63 -11.31 9.07 -9.92
C GLU A 63 -10.50 8.19 -8.99
N TYR A 64 -9.48 8.76 -8.34
CA TYR A 64 -8.72 8.04 -7.32
C TYR A 64 -9.63 7.64 -6.17
N GLY A 65 -9.39 6.45 -5.62
CA GLY A 65 -10.03 6.01 -4.38
C GLY A 65 -9.53 6.81 -3.17
N VAL A 66 -10.19 6.61 -2.03
CA VAL A 66 -9.72 7.17 -0.75
C VAL A 66 -8.36 6.58 -0.37
N VAL A 67 -7.55 7.36 0.35
CA VAL A 67 -6.22 6.92 0.80
C VAL A 67 -6.27 6.32 2.21
N PRO A 68 -5.26 5.52 2.62
CA PRO A 68 -5.21 5.00 3.99
C PRO A 68 -5.17 6.13 5.02
N PRO A 69 -5.82 5.98 6.20
CA PRO A 69 -5.72 6.94 7.28
C PRO A 69 -4.26 7.20 7.66
N GLN A 70 -3.85 8.47 7.61
CA GLN A 70 -2.46 8.88 7.75
C GLN A 70 -2.36 10.36 8.13
N SER A 71 -1.25 10.75 8.75
CA SER A 71 -0.90 12.17 8.88
C SER A 71 -0.34 12.69 7.54
N PRO A 72 -0.63 13.94 7.17
CA PRO A 72 -0.07 14.53 5.96
C PRO A 72 1.46 14.61 6.03
N TYR A 73 2.15 14.61 4.89
CA TYR A 73 3.59 14.88 4.86
C TYR A 73 3.92 16.20 5.58
N PRO A 74 5.04 16.28 6.33
CA PRO A 74 5.57 17.55 6.78
C PRO A 74 6.13 18.35 5.59
N GLU A 75 6.25 19.67 5.75
CA GLU A 75 6.98 20.48 4.77
C GLU A 75 8.49 20.18 4.84
N PRO A 76 9.24 20.27 3.71
CA PRO A 76 8.79 20.68 2.37
C PRO A 76 8.22 19.54 1.51
N PHE A 77 8.14 18.31 2.03
CA PHE A 77 7.75 17.13 1.26
C PHE A 77 6.30 17.18 0.79
N ARG A 78 5.39 17.76 1.59
CA ARG A 78 3.99 17.98 1.19
C ARG A 78 3.91 18.83 -0.07
N HIS A 79 4.66 19.92 -0.17
CA HIS A 79 4.72 20.73 -1.38
C HIS A 79 5.32 19.96 -2.57
N MET A 80 6.37 19.16 -2.35
CA MET A 80 7.05 18.44 -3.44
C MET A 80 6.24 17.27 -4.01
N LEU A 81 5.59 16.50 -3.14
CA LEU A 81 4.85 15.29 -3.55
C LEU A 81 3.41 15.62 -3.95
N GLY A 82 2.82 16.65 -3.35
CA GLY A 82 1.41 16.99 -3.49
C GLY A 82 0.54 16.34 -2.41
N ASP A 83 -0.77 16.63 -2.47
CA ASP A 83 -1.75 16.02 -1.57
C ASP A 83 -2.03 14.58 -2.00
N ALA A 84 -2.05 13.65 -1.04
CA ALA A 84 -2.39 12.26 -1.30
C ALA A 84 -3.90 12.08 -1.57
N GLY A 85 -4.73 13.02 -1.13
CA GLY A 85 -6.18 12.98 -1.24
C GLY A 85 -6.88 12.71 0.08
N THR A 86 -8.17 12.37 0.01
CA THR A 86 -9.01 12.20 1.20
C THR A 86 -8.80 10.82 1.82
N ALA A 87 -8.50 10.78 3.12
CA ALA A 87 -8.41 9.53 3.87
C ALA A 87 -9.79 8.88 4.03
N GLY A 88 -9.83 7.54 4.02
CA GLY A 88 -11.07 6.80 4.23
C GLY A 88 -10.86 5.32 4.50
N GLU A 89 -11.93 4.64 4.87
CA GLU A 89 -11.88 3.22 5.23
C GLU A 89 -11.79 2.29 4.03
N ASP A 90 -12.29 2.67 2.85
CA ASP A 90 -12.20 1.86 1.61
C ASP A 90 -10.87 2.07 0.87
N CYS A 91 -9.75 1.99 1.60
CA CYS A 91 -8.44 2.42 1.13
C CYS A 91 -7.61 1.34 0.41
N LEU A 92 -8.05 0.07 0.39
CA LEU A 92 -7.37 -1.02 -0.33
C LEU A 92 -7.78 -1.05 -1.80
N ASN A 93 -7.37 0.02 -2.49
CA ASN A 93 -7.60 0.24 -3.90
C ASN A 93 -6.29 0.43 -4.68
N LEU A 94 -6.38 0.23 -6.00
CA LEU A 94 -5.29 0.43 -6.94
C LEU A 94 -5.76 1.21 -8.18
N ASN A 95 -4.77 1.68 -8.94
CA ASN A 95 -4.97 2.37 -10.21
C ASN A 95 -4.19 1.64 -11.30
N VAL A 96 -4.72 1.63 -12.52
CA VAL A 96 -4.11 1.02 -13.71
C VAL A 96 -4.07 2.03 -14.84
N TRP A 97 -2.91 2.22 -15.44
CA TRP A 97 -2.75 2.93 -16.72
C TRP A 97 -2.25 1.92 -17.75
N THR A 98 -2.90 1.90 -18.91
CA THR A 98 -2.55 0.99 -20.01
C THR A 98 -2.56 1.73 -21.35
N PRO A 99 -1.65 1.39 -22.29
CA PRO A 99 -1.71 1.95 -23.64
C PRO A 99 -3.04 1.61 -24.34
N ASP A 100 -3.49 0.36 -24.20
CA ASP A 100 -4.73 -0.15 -24.79
C ASP A 100 -5.20 -1.39 -24.01
N PRO A 101 -6.39 -1.39 -23.39
CA PRO A 101 -6.91 -2.57 -22.69
C PRO A 101 -7.23 -3.74 -23.63
N GLY A 102 -7.33 -3.51 -24.94
CA GLY A 102 -7.46 -4.56 -25.97
C GLY A 102 -6.13 -5.17 -26.42
N ALA A 103 -4.99 -4.62 -26.00
CA ALA A 103 -3.68 -5.22 -26.25
C ALA A 103 -3.49 -6.51 -25.44
N HIS A 104 -2.41 -7.25 -25.71
CA HIS A 104 -2.06 -8.45 -24.96
C HIS A 104 -0.54 -8.56 -24.79
N GLY A 105 -0.11 -9.18 -23.69
CA GLY A 105 1.29 -9.52 -23.49
C GLY A 105 2.18 -8.35 -23.07
N LEU A 106 1.61 -7.22 -22.66
CA LEU A 106 2.39 -6.02 -22.32
C LEU A 106 3.16 -6.21 -20.99
N PRO A 107 4.38 -5.67 -20.87
CA PRO A 107 5.07 -5.65 -19.58
C PRO A 107 4.24 -4.88 -18.54
N VAL A 108 4.25 -5.36 -17.30
CA VAL A 108 3.52 -4.74 -16.19
C VAL A 108 4.52 -4.24 -15.16
N VAL A 109 4.36 -3.01 -14.70
CA VAL A 109 5.06 -2.47 -13.53
C VAL A 109 4.07 -2.21 -12.40
N VAL A 110 4.41 -2.62 -11.18
CA VAL A 110 3.58 -2.41 -9.98
C VAL A 110 4.34 -1.57 -8.97
N TRP A 111 3.89 -0.33 -8.78
CA TRP A 111 4.47 0.65 -7.88
C TRP A 111 3.94 0.49 -6.45
N ILE A 112 4.86 0.31 -5.52
CA ILE A 112 4.62 0.36 -4.08
C ILE A 112 5.23 1.67 -3.55
N HIS A 113 4.38 2.56 -3.04
CA HIS A 113 4.83 3.88 -2.59
C HIS A 113 5.64 3.80 -1.28
N GLY A 114 6.59 4.73 -1.14
CA GLY A 114 7.29 5.02 0.11
C GLY A 114 6.45 5.82 1.11
N GLY A 115 7.14 6.50 2.04
CA GLY A 115 6.50 7.30 3.10
C GLY A 115 6.64 6.71 4.50
N ALA A 116 7.77 6.02 4.75
CA ALA A 116 8.15 5.48 6.07
C ALA A 116 7.08 4.56 6.70
N PHE A 117 6.27 3.89 5.85
CA PHE A 117 5.09 3.12 6.24
C PHE A 117 4.00 3.89 6.99
N LEU A 118 4.15 5.19 7.24
CA LEU A 118 3.21 6.02 8.01
C LEU A 118 2.26 6.83 7.13
N ARG A 119 2.66 7.06 5.88
CA ARG A 119 1.96 7.91 4.91
C ARG A 119 2.32 7.51 3.48
N GLY A 120 1.66 8.10 2.50
CA GLY A 120 1.78 7.80 1.08
C GLY A 120 0.48 7.25 0.48
N SER A 121 0.45 7.24 -0.85
CA SER A 121 -0.63 6.64 -1.63
C SER A 121 -0.20 6.44 -3.07
N GLY A 122 -0.78 5.45 -3.75
CA GLY A 122 -0.72 5.32 -5.21
C GLY A 122 -1.43 6.45 -5.97
N ALA A 123 -2.17 7.33 -5.29
CA ALA A 123 -2.86 8.48 -5.89
C ALA A 123 -2.01 9.77 -5.91
N ILE A 124 -0.81 9.78 -5.31
CA ILE A 124 0.05 10.97 -5.29
C ILE A 124 0.43 11.35 -6.74
N PRO A 125 0.28 12.64 -7.15
CA PRO A 125 0.42 13.05 -8.55
C PRO A 125 1.74 12.67 -9.24
N VAL A 126 2.85 12.65 -8.50
CA VAL A 126 4.16 12.29 -9.07
C VAL A 126 4.25 10.81 -9.49
N TYR A 127 3.32 9.97 -9.06
CA TYR A 127 3.24 8.54 -9.40
C TYR A 127 2.28 8.24 -10.56
N ASP A 128 1.78 9.26 -11.27
CA ASP A 128 0.90 9.04 -12.42
C ASP A 128 1.55 8.13 -13.47
N GLY A 129 0.87 7.02 -13.79
CA GLY A 129 1.37 5.97 -14.66
C GLY A 129 1.27 6.26 -16.17
N SER A 130 0.74 7.41 -16.59
CA SER A 130 0.51 7.73 -18.01
C SER A 130 1.78 7.67 -18.86
N ARG A 131 2.94 8.05 -18.30
CA ARG A 131 4.21 8.00 -19.03
C ARG A 131 4.67 6.57 -19.32
N PHE A 132 4.46 5.65 -18.38
CA PHE A 132 4.69 4.22 -18.62
C PHE A 132 3.75 3.67 -19.69
N ALA A 133 2.46 4.01 -19.59
CA ALA A 133 1.45 3.59 -20.57
C ALA A 133 1.73 4.13 -21.98
N ARG A 134 2.12 5.40 -22.11
CA ARG A 134 2.56 5.98 -23.39
C ARG A 134 3.71 5.17 -24.02
N ASP A 135 4.61 4.64 -23.19
CA ASP A 135 5.79 3.90 -23.63
C ASP A 135 5.55 2.38 -23.74
N GLY A 136 4.29 1.93 -23.74
CA GLY A 136 3.94 0.53 -23.98
C GLY A 136 3.93 -0.37 -22.74
N VAL A 137 3.88 0.19 -21.54
CA VAL A 137 3.92 -0.54 -20.26
C VAL A 137 2.63 -0.34 -19.48
N VAL A 138 2.02 -1.42 -18.99
CA VAL A 138 0.90 -1.31 -18.05
C VAL A 138 1.45 -0.94 -16.68
N CYS A 139 1.05 0.21 -16.15
CA CYS A 139 1.47 0.69 -14.84
C CYS A 139 0.34 0.51 -13.83
N VAL A 140 0.65 -0.12 -12.70
CA VAL A 140 -0.25 -0.28 -11.55
C VAL A 140 0.34 0.45 -10.36
N THR A 141 -0.46 1.25 -9.66
CA THR A 141 -0.08 1.84 -8.35
C THR A 141 -1.03 1.33 -7.30
N ILE A 142 -0.54 0.95 -6.13
CA ILE A 142 -1.38 0.38 -5.06
C ILE A 142 -1.36 1.26 -3.81
N ASN A 143 -2.45 1.23 -3.05
CA ASN A 143 -2.43 1.57 -1.62
C ASN A 143 -2.20 0.31 -0.79
N TYR A 144 -1.88 0.47 0.50
CA TYR A 144 -1.82 -0.58 1.52
C TYR A 144 -2.02 0.05 2.91
N ARG A 145 -2.39 -0.70 3.95
CA ARG A 145 -2.51 -0.13 5.31
C ARG A 145 -1.18 0.41 5.82
N LEU A 146 -1.26 1.53 6.54
CA LEU A 146 -0.12 2.29 7.04
C LEU A 146 -0.10 2.33 8.58
N GLY A 147 1.07 2.66 9.14
CA GLY A 147 1.29 2.82 10.57
C GLY A 147 0.87 1.59 11.37
N ALA A 148 0.27 1.83 12.52
CA ALA A 148 -0.28 0.81 13.39
C ALA A 148 -1.44 0.03 12.74
N GLU A 149 -2.20 0.58 11.78
CA GLU A 149 -3.21 -0.21 11.05
C GLU A 149 -2.55 -1.34 10.23
N GLY A 150 -1.35 -1.08 9.71
CA GLY A 150 -0.60 -2.02 8.87
C GLY A 150 0.39 -2.91 9.64
N PHE A 151 0.92 -2.43 10.76
CA PHE A 151 2.13 -3.03 11.35
C PHE A 151 2.11 -3.27 12.86
N LEU A 152 0.98 -2.99 13.54
CA LEU A 152 0.90 -3.18 14.99
C LEU A 152 0.91 -4.67 15.36
N TRP A 153 1.73 -5.04 16.35
CA TRP A 153 1.71 -6.38 16.93
C TRP A 153 0.61 -6.49 17.99
N LEU A 154 -0.50 -7.16 17.66
CA LEU A 154 -1.64 -7.41 18.55
C LEU A 154 -1.94 -8.91 18.66
N ASP A 155 -2.42 -9.32 19.83
CA ASP A 155 -2.93 -10.68 20.12
C ASP A 155 -1.99 -11.83 19.70
N ASP A 156 -0.69 -11.55 19.63
CA ASP A 156 0.38 -12.47 19.21
C ASP A 156 0.18 -13.14 17.85
N ARG A 157 -0.60 -12.55 16.94
CA ARG A 157 -1.05 -13.30 15.76
C ARG A 157 -0.71 -12.73 14.39
N ILE A 158 -0.72 -11.43 14.11
CA ILE A 158 -0.33 -10.91 12.77
C ILE A 158 0.12 -9.44 12.86
N SER A 159 1.37 -9.13 12.51
CA SER A 159 1.92 -7.75 12.53
C SER A 159 2.32 -7.20 11.15
N ASN A 160 2.14 -7.96 10.07
CA ASN A 160 2.56 -7.58 8.72
C ASN A 160 1.37 -7.36 7.78
N LEU A 161 0.29 -6.76 8.31
CA LEU A 161 -0.95 -6.53 7.56
C LEU A 161 -0.74 -5.66 6.32
N GLY A 162 0.13 -4.66 6.39
CA GLY A 162 0.51 -3.85 5.23
C GLY A 162 1.19 -4.67 4.12
N LEU A 163 2.03 -5.66 4.47
CA LEU A 163 2.63 -6.57 3.49
C LEU A 163 1.60 -7.57 2.93
N LEU A 164 0.68 -8.05 3.77
CA LEU A 164 -0.45 -8.87 3.32
C LEU A 164 -1.34 -8.12 2.32
N ASP A 165 -1.56 -6.82 2.53
CA ASP A 165 -2.30 -5.97 1.59
C ASP A 165 -1.56 -5.86 0.24
N GLN A 166 -0.25 -5.73 0.26
CA GLN A 166 0.57 -5.70 -0.96
C GLN A 166 0.55 -7.04 -1.71
N LEU A 167 0.61 -8.17 -0.98
CA LEU A 167 0.43 -9.51 -1.57
C LEU A 167 -0.96 -9.66 -2.19
N ALA A 168 -2.01 -9.17 -1.53
CA ALA A 168 -3.36 -9.20 -2.08
C ALA A 168 -3.48 -8.36 -3.36
N ALA A 169 -2.84 -7.18 -3.41
CA ALA A 169 -2.81 -6.36 -4.62
C ALA A 169 -2.04 -7.04 -5.75
N LEU A 170 -0.91 -7.70 -5.47
CA LEU A 170 -0.18 -8.48 -6.46
C LEU A 170 -0.96 -9.71 -6.94
N GLY A 171 -1.71 -10.36 -6.04
CA GLY A 171 -2.67 -11.41 -6.40
C GLY A 171 -3.75 -10.90 -7.34
N TRP A 172 -4.30 -9.71 -7.08
CA TRP A 172 -5.23 -9.05 -8.00
C TRP A 172 -4.60 -8.79 -9.37
N VAL A 173 -3.34 -8.35 -9.43
CA VAL A 173 -2.62 -8.16 -10.69
C VAL A 173 -2.53 -9.49 -11.47
N GLN A 174 -2.10 -10.57 -10.81
CA GLN A 174 -2.03 -11.90 -11.44
C GLN A 174 -3.39 -12.35 -12.01
N GLU A 175 -4.47 -12.05 -11.31
CA GLU A 175 -5.81 -12.49 -11.67
C GLU A 175 -6.49 -11.64 -12.75
N ASN A 176 -6.13 -10.36 -12.89
CA ASN A 176 -6.93 -9.39 -13.64
C ASN A 176 -6.16 -8.62 -14.70
N ILE A 177 -4.83 -8.53 -14.64
CA ILE A 177 -4.08 -7.56 -15.45
C ILE A 177 -4.16 -7.83 -16.97
N SER A 178 -4.45 -9.08 -17.37
CA SER A 178 -4.70 -9.44 -18.76
C SER A 178 -5.90 -8.71 -19.37
N ALA A 179 -6.91 -8.34 -18.58
CA ALA A 179 -8.05 -7.54 -19.03
C ALA A 179 -7.70 -6.06 -19.30
N PHE A 180 -6.49 -5.66 -18.91
CA PHE A 180 -5.91 -4.34 -19.17
C PHE A 180 -4.73 -4.44 -20.16
N GLY A 181 -4.58 -5.59 -20.83
CA GLY A 181 -3.56 -5.92 -21.81
C GLY A 181 -2.18 -6.32 -21.26
N GLY A 182 -2.02 -6.36 -19.94
CA GLY A 182 -0.78 -6.77 -19.28
C GLY A 182 -0.54 -8.28 -19.33
N ASP A 183 0.73 -8.68 -19.24
CA ASP A 183 1.14 -10.07 -19.05
C ASP A 183 1.39 -10.37 -17.57
N PRO A 184 0.57 -11.21 -16.91
CA PRO A 184 0.80 -11.60 -15.52
C PRO A 184 2.14 -12.35 -15.32
N GLY A 185 2.70 -12.96 -16.38
CA GLY A 185 4.02 -13.59 -16.37
C GLY A 185 5.21 -12.64 -16.56
N ASN A 186 4.96 -11.35 -16.78
CA ASN A 186 5.99 -10.33 -17.02
C ASN A 186 5.80 -9.10 -16.11
N VAL A 187 5.51 -9.34 -14.83
CA VAL A 187 5.34 -8.31 -13.81
C VAL A 187 6.69 -7.92 -13.19
N THR A 188 6.95 -6.62 -13.10
CA THR A 188 8.05 -6.02 -12.34
C THR A 188 7.48 -5.23 -11.18
N VAL A 189 7.80 -5.61 -9.94
CA VAL A 189 7.44 -4.80 -8.76
C VAL A 189 8.53 -3.77 -8.50
N PHE A 190 8.17 -2.55 -8.15
CA PHE A 190 9.14 -1.51 -7.82
C PHE A 190 8.62 -0.54 -6.77
N GLY A 191 9.54 0.08 -6.04
CA GLY A 191 9.20 1.02 -4.98
C GLY A 191 10.39 1.86 -4.55
N GLU A 192 10.11 2.96 -3.87
CA GLU A 192 11.09 3.89 -3.31
C GLU A 192 10.96 3.97 -1.78
N SER A 193 12.09 4.10 -1.07
CA SER A 193 12.13 4.20 0.40
C SER A 193 11.40 3.01 1.06
N ALA A 194 10.35 3.26 1.85
CA ALA A 194 9.50 2.20 2.43
C ALA A 194 8.90 1.25 1.38
N GLY A 195 8.67 1.73 0.15
CA GLY A 195 8.28 0.90 -0.98
C GLY A 195 9.42 -0.03 -1.43
N ALA A 196 10.67 0.43 -1.41
CA ALA A 196 11.83 -0.43 -1.68
C ALA A 196 12.05 -1.47 -0.57
N PHE A 197 11.82 -1.11 0.69
CA PHE A 197 11.85 -2.06 1.81
C PHE A 197 10.75 -3.11 1.68
N SER A 198 9.54 -2.69 1.28
CA SER A 198 8.43 -3.58 0.94
C SER A 198 8.80 -4.55 -0.17
N VAL A 199 9.38 -4.06 -1.27
CA VAL A 199 9.86 -4.92 -2.37
C VAL A 199 10.89 -5.93 -1.88
N ALA A 200 11.86 -5.52 -1.06
CA ALA A 200 12.83 -6.44 -0.47
C ALA A 200 12.14 -7.52 0.38
N SER A 201 11.22 -7.13 1.27
CA SER A 201 10.44 -8.07 2.09
C SER A 201 9.65 -9.04 1.23
N LEU A 202 8.99 -8.55 0.17
CA LEU A 202 8.23 -9.41 -0.75
C LEU A 202 9.12 -10.44 -1.44
N ILE A 203 10.35 -10.10 -1.85
CA ILE A 203 11.28 -11.09 -2.41
C ILE A 203 11.60 -12.20 -1.39
N ALA A 204 11.73 -11.87 -0.10
CA ALA A 204 12.01 -12.84 0.95
C ALA A 204 10.78 -13.66 1.40
N ILE A 205 9.56 -13.21 1.09
CA ILE A 205 8.31 -13.86 1.49
C ILE A 205 7.96 -14.98 0.51
N ARG A 206 7.73 -16.19 1.03
CA ARG A 206 7.42 -17.37 0.22
C ARG A 206 6.13 -17.23 -0.58
N GLU A 207 5.11 -16.63 0.02
CA GLU A 207 3.78 -16.39 -0.55
C GLU A 207 3.82 -15.47 -1.78
N SER A 208 4.90 -14.70 -1.98
CA SER A 208 5.08 -13.86 -3.16
C SER A 208 5.53 -14.63 -4.39
N SER A 209 5.93 -15.90 -4.23
CA SER A 209 6.48 -16.74 -5.30
C SER A 209 5.51 -16.83 -6.48
N GLY A 210 5.96 -16.35 -7.63
CA GLY A 210 5.18 -16.35 -8.87
C GLY A 210 4.26 -15.13 -9.05
N LEU A 211 4.17 -14.22 -8.07
CA LEU A 211 3.38 -12.98 -8.20
C LEU A 211 4.08 -11.88 -9.01
N PHE A 212 5.42 -11.94 -9.10
CA PHE A 212 6.21 -11.05 -9.95
C PHE A 212 7.48 -11.74 -10.44
N ARG A 213 8.06 -11.20 -11.51
CA ARG A 213 9.24 -11.74 -12.17
C ARG A 213 10.51 -10.94 -11.91
N ARG A 214 10.38 -9.62 -11.72
CA ARG A 214 11.51 -8.71 -11.50
C ARG A 214 11.19 -7.72 -10.39
N ALA A 215 12.24 -7.17 -9.80
CA ALA A 215 12.14 -6.18 -8.73
C ALA A 215 13.09 -5.01 -8.97
N ILE A 216 12.67 -3.80 -8.63
CA ILE A 216 13.52 -2.59 -8.61
C ILE A 216 13.35 -1.91 -7.24
N LEU A 217 14.47 -1.70 -6.55
CA LEU A 217 14.50 -1.09 -5.22
C LEU A 217 15.19 0.27 -5.34
N GLN A 218 14.44 1.35 -5.11
CA GLN A 218 14.96 2.73 -5.19
C GLN A 218 15.19 3.29 -3.78
N SER A 219 16.41 3.72 -3.48
CA SER A 219 16.74 4.32 -2.17
C SER A 219 16.35 3.45 -0.96
N GLY A 220 16.45 2.13 -1.10
CA GLY A 220 16.20 1.19 -0.02
C GLY A 220 16.68 -0.24 -0.31
N ALA A 221 16.78 -1.06 0.74
CA ALA A 221 17.21 -2.45 0.67
C ALA A 221 16.58 -3.28 1.81
N GLY A 222 16.84 -4.58 1.86
CA GLY A 222 16.21 -5.53 2.79
C GLY A 222 16.63 -5.46 4.27
N HIS A 223 17.07 -4.31 4.77
CA HIS A 223 17.55 -4.14 6.15
C HIS A 223 16.52 -3.50 7.10
N HIS A 224 15.43 -2.95 6.56
CA HIS A 224 14.40 -2.27 7.33
C HIS A 224 13.26 -3.22 7.74
N VAL A 225 13.50 -3.86 8.87
CA VAL A 225 12.57 -4.67 9.63
C VAL A 225 12.89 -4.52 11.12
N ILE A 226 11.94 -4.84 12.00
CA ILE A 226 12.16 -4.90 13.45
C ILE A 226 11.96 -6.30 13.99
N SER A 227 12.63 -6.64 15.09
CA SER A 227 12.36 -7.86 15.83
C SER A 227 10.96 -7.85 16.44
N THR A 228 10.39 -9.05 16.64
CA THR A 228 9.15 -9.24 17.42
C THR A 228 9.21 -8.55 18.79
N SER A 229 10.39 -8.55 19.43
CA SER A 229 10.56 -7.94 20.75
C SER A 229 10.35 -6.42 20.73
N THR A 230 10.83 -5.75 19.69
CA THR A 230 10.64 -4.31 19.50
C THR A 230 9.22 -4.02 19.05
N ALA A 231 8.68 -4.77 18.10
CA ALA A 231 7.28 -4.63 17.68
C ALA A 231 6.30 -4.72 18.86
N LYS A 232 6.44 -5.76 19.70
CA LYS A 232 5.64 -5.92 20.93
C LYS A 232 5.74 -4.73 21.87
N ARG A 233 6.94 -4.18 22.03
CA ARG A 233 7.20 -3.03 22.90
C ARG A 233 6.58 -1.75 22.36
N ILE A 234 6.72 -1.48 21.07
CA ILE A 234 6.10 -0.33 20.42
C ILE A 234 4.57 -0.43 20.52
N SER A 235 4.01 -1.62 20.27
CA SER A 235 2.58 -1.87 20.47
C SER A 235 2.10 -1.58 21.89
N ALA A 236 2.87 -2.01 22.90
CA ALA A 236 2.53 -1.75 24.29
C ALA A 236 2.53 -0.24 24.61
N MET A 237 3.56 0.49 24.19
CA MET A 237 3.63 1.94 24.35
C MET A 237 2.48 2.67 23.64
N PHE A 238 2.13 2.20 22.44
CA PHE A 238 1.02 2.78 21.68
C PHE A 238 -0.34 2.53 22.33
N CYS A 239 -0.58 1.32 22.85
CA CYS A 239 -1.80 0.99 23.57
C CYS A 239 -1.90 1.73 24.92
N GLU A 240 -0.77 1.90 25.62
CA GLU A 240 -0.69 2.71 26.84
C GLU A 240 -1.05 4.17 26.57
N LEU A 241 -0.50 4.76 25.50
CA LEU A 241 -0.83 6.13 25.07
C LEU A 241 -2.32 6.29 24.74
N LEU A 242 -2.94 5.25 24.17
CA LEU A 242 -4.37 5.22 23.88
C LEU A 242 -5.25 4.89 25.10
N GLY A 243 -4.65 4.46 26.22
CA GLY A 243 -5.37 4.06 27.42
C GLY A 243 -6.19 2.77 27.26
N VAL A 244 -5.77 1.86 26.38
CA VAL A 244 -6.48 0.61 26.07
C VAL A 244 -5.63 -0.64 26.30
N PRO A 245 -6.24 -1.80 26.58
CA PRO A 245 -5.55 -3.08 26.57
C PRO A 245 -4.96 -3.39 25.18
N GLN A 246 -3.82 -4.08 25.14
CA GLN A 246 -3.14 -4.50 23.91
C GLN A 246 -3.84 -5.72 23.26
N ASN A 247 -5.05 -5.52 22.73
CA ASN A 247 -5.76 -6.50 21.90
C ASN A 247 -6.53 -5.81 20.77
N ALA A 248 -6.78 -6.54 19.68
CA ALA A 248 -7.42 -6.01 18.48
C ALA A 248 -8.79 -5.40 18.75
N ALA A 249 -9.59 -5.99 19.64
CA ALA A 249 -10.94 -5.50 19.91
C ALA A 249 -10.93 -4.11 20.59
N ALA A 250 -10.08 -3.92 21.60
CA ALA A 250 -9.97 -2.65 22.31
C ALA A 250 -9.36 -1.55 21.43
N VAL A 251 -8.32 -1.89 20.67
CA VAL A 251 -7.66 -0.95 19.75
C VAL A 251 -8.59 -0.57 18.59
N ALA A 252 -9.40 -1.52 18.08
CA ALA A 252 -10.35 -1.26 17.00
C ALA A 252 -11.51 -0.33 17.39
N ALA A 253 -11.76 -0.14 18.69
CA ALA A 253 -12.77 0.80 19.19
C ALA A 253 -12.31 2.27 19.15
N ILE A 254 -11.01 2.52 18.93
CA ILE A 254 -10.45 3.88 18.88
C ILE A 254 -10.81 4.55 17.54
N PRO A 255 -11.40 5.77 17.55
CA PRO A 255 -11.63 6.56 16.35
C PRO A 255 -10.35 6.78 15.51
N LEU A 256 -10.47 6.76 14.18
CA LEU A 256 -9.31 6.81 13.28
C LEU A 256 -8.50 8.10 13.37
N ASP A 257 -9.14 9.24 13.63
CA ASP A 257 -8.50 10.52 13.87
C ASP A 257 -7.59 10.46 15.10
N ARG A 258 -8.13 10.00 16.24
CA ARG A 258 -7.34 9.83 17.47
C ARG A 258 -6.22 8.80 17.27
N PHE A 259 -6.49 7.75 16.50
CA PHE A 259 -5.50 6.73 16.18
C PHE A 259 -4.30 7.32 15.43
N VAL A 260 -4.55 8.10 14.39
CA VAL A 260 -3.51 8.78 13.61
C VAL A 260 -2.75 9.81 14.45
N GLU A 261 -3.44 10.59 15.29
CA GLU A 261 -2.82 11.55 16.21
C GLU A 261 -1.88 10.87 17.20
N ALA A 262 -2.31 9.78 17.84
CA ALA A 262 -1.50 9.04 18.80
C ALA A 262 -0.22 8.49 18.15
N GLN A 263 -0.26 8.10 16.87
CA GLN A 263 0.95 7.65 16.17
C GLN A 263 1.95 8.79 16.03
N ALA A 264 1.47 9.99 15.69
CA ALA A 264 2.31 11.18 15.55
C ALA A 264 2.89 11.63 16.91
N GLU A 265 2.11 11.53 17.98
CA GLU A 265 2.58 11.79 19.35
C GLU A 265 3.70 10.83 19.75
N LEU A 266 3.51 9.53 19.53
CA LEU A 266 4.50 8.51 19.88
C LEU A 266 5.78 8.63 19.04
N ASP A 267 5.66 8.92 17.75
CA ASP A 267 6.82 9.14 16.88
C ASP A 267 7.60 10.41 17.27
N LEU A 268 6.90 11.48 17.67
CA LEU A 268 7.52 12.69 18.18
C LEU A 268 8.25 12.45 19.50
N GLU A 269 7.69 11.63 20.40
CA GLU A 269 8.35 11.24 21.64
C GLU A 269 9.66 10.47 21.35
N ARG A 270 9.61 9.49 20.45
CA ARG A 270 10.78 8.75 19.98
C ARG A 270 11.84 9.67 19.40
N ALA A 271 11.45 10.60 18.53
CA ALA A 271 12.38 11.53 17.90
C ALA A 271 13.07 12.47 18.90
N LYS A 272 12.38 12.86 19.98
CA LYS A 272 12.95 13.71 21.05
C LYS A 272 13.93 12.97 21.94
N ASN A 273 13.69 11.68 22.20
CA ASN A 273 14.56 10.87 23.06
C ASN A 273 14.77 9.46 22.48
N PRO A 274 15.60 9.30 21.43
CA PRO A 274 15.77 8.05 20.70
C PRO A 274 16.73 7.07 21.43
N GLU A 275 16.45 6.77 22.69
CA GLU A 275 17.26 5.84 23.49
C GLU A 275 17.08 4.39 23.01
N PRO A 276 18.13 3.69 22.52
CA PRO A 276 18.01 2.31 22.04
C PRO A 276 17.48 1.34 23.09
N GLY A 277 17.80 1.56 24.37
CA GLY A 277 17.29 0.75 25.47
C GLY A 277 15.77 0.83 25.64
N ARG A 278 15.13 1.92 25.21
CA ARG A 278 13.68 2.12 25.23
C ARG A 278 13.04 1.69 23.91
N TRP A 279 13.58 2.14 22.78
CA TRP A 279 12.95 2.02 21.47
C TRP A 279 13.46 0.87 20.60
N GLY A 280 14.52 0.15 21.01
CA GLY A 280 15.09 -0.92 20.19
C GLY A 280 15.60 -0.41 18.84
N GLU A 281 15.37 -1.18 17.77
CA GLU A 281 15.80 -0.86 16.41
C GLU A 281 15.24 0.49 15.90
N VAL A 282 14.03 0.88 16.32
CA VAL A 282 13.39 2.12 15.84
C VAL A 282 14.01 3.40 16.40
N ALA A 283 14.86 3.28 17.43
CA ALA A 283 15.73 4.38 17.87
C ALA A 283 16.64 4.86 16.75
N VAL A 284 17.15 3.92 15.95
CA VAL A 284 18.19 4.17 14.94
C VAL A 284 17.56 4.39 13.57
N ASN A 285 16.62 3.54 13.18
CA ASN A 285 16.09 3.54 11.82
C ASN A 285 14.99 4.60 11.56
N GLY A 286 14.43 5.18 12.62
CA GLY A 286 13.47 6.28 12.52
C GLY A 286 12.03 5.89 12.19
N MET A 287 11.71 4.61 11.98
CA MET A 287 10.38 4.15 11.58
C MET A 287 9.69 3.42 12.72
N LEU A 288 8.69 4.07 13.32
CA LEU A 288 7.98 3.53 14.47
C LEU A 288 7.20 2.24 14.15
N PHE A 289 6.65 2.17 12.94
CA PHE A 289 5.87 1.04 12.44
C PHE A 289 6.46 0.64 11.09
N GLU A 290 6.93 -0.59 10.99
CA GLU A 290 7.52 -1.17 9.78
C GLU A 290 7.40 -2.71 9.84
N PRO A 291 7.78 -3.45 8.79
CA PRO A 291 7.70 -4.90 8.80
C PRO A 291 8.41 -5.57 9.98
N VAL A 292 7.81 -6.63 10.50
CA VAL A 292 8.30 -7.36 11.68
C VAL A 292 8.83 -8.73 11.26
N ILE A 293 9.96 -9.15 11.83
CA ILE A 293 10.44 -10.53 11.77
C ILE A 293 9.56 -11.38 12.69
N ASP A 294 8.38 -11.76 12.20
CA ASP A 294 7.35 -12.48 12.98
C ASP A 294 7.60 -13.99 13.08
N GLY A 295 8.53 -14.54 12.30
CA GLY A 295 8.84 -15.97 12.25
C GLY A 295 7.89 -16.80 11.41
N GLU A 296 6.81 -16.21 10.89
CA GLU A 296 5.84 -16.86 10.01
C GLU A 296 5.97 -16.35 8.57
N MET A 297 5.78 -15.04 8.37
CA MET A 297 5.92 -14.38 7.07
C MET A 297 7.38 -13.97 6.82
N LEU A 298 8.04 -13.40 7.83
CA LEU A 298 9.45 -13.00 7.77
C LEU A 298 10.22 -13.74 8.86
N GLY A 299 11.03 -14.72 8.47
CA GLY A 299 11.87 -15.49 9.39
C GLY A 299 13.18 -14.79 9.79
N ALA A 300 13.66 -13.87 8.98
CA ALA A 300 14.88 -13.09 9.19
C ALA A 300 14.79 -11.75 8.44
N ARG A 301 15.85 -10.93 8.52
CA ARG A 301 15.94 -9.73 7.69
C ARG A 301 15.97 -10.14 6.22
N PRO A 302 15.22 -9.47 5.32
CA PRO A 302 15.23 -9.82 3.90
C PRO A 302 16.64 -9.81 3.28
N ILE A 303 17.53 -8.91 3.70
CA ILE A 303 18.91 -8.84 3.22
C ILE A 303 19.76 -10.09 3.55
N ASP A 304 19.36 -10.88 4.54
CA ASP A 304 20.06 -12.12 4.92
C ASP A 304 19.46 -13.35 4.21
N SER A 305 18.35 -13.19 3.48
CA SER A 305 17.54 -14.28 2.93
C SER A 305 17.45 -14.30 1.40
N ILE A 306 17.99 -13.29 0.71
CA ILE A 306 17.90 -13.07 -0.74
C ILE A 306 19.25 -13.33 -1.42
#